data_AF-A0A060BYQ5-F1
#
_entry.id   AF-A0A060BYQ5-F1
#
_cell.length_a   1.000
_cell.length_b   1.000
_cell.length_c   1.000
_cell.angle_alpha   90.00
_cell.angle_beta   90.00
_cell.angle_gamma   90.00
#
_symmetry.space_group_name_H-M   'P 1'
#
loop_
_entity.id
_entity.type
_entity.pdbx_description
1 polymer ?
#
loop_
_entity_poly.entity_id
_entity_poly.type
_entity_poly.pdbx_seq_one_letter_code
_entity_poly.pdbx_strand_id
1 'polypeptide(L)'
;MDSAVLLARRAGRWLQEALGVAIDGVIGPRSIAAAKAHANPHGLAGALIWRRMEAHAERVAAKPDQAVFITGWTRRCAALFAFVQVVNH
;
A
#
# COMPACT_ATOMS: atom_id res chain seq x y z
N MET A 1 14.36 2.11 9.71
CA MET A 1 13.91 0.75 9.35
C MET A 1 12.94 0.87 8.19
N ASP A 2 13.40 0.51 6.99
CA ASP A 2 12.71 0.83 5.75
C ASP A 2 11.53 -0.12 5.51
N SER A 3 10.35 0.46 5.29
CA SER A 3 9.06 -0.25 5.16
C SER A 3 9.03 -1.19 3.94
N ALA A 4 9.98 -1.06 3.02
CA ALA A 4 10.12 -1.87 1.81
C ALA A 4 10.38 -3.35 2.12
N VAL A 5 11.24 -3.67 3.10
CA VAL A 5 11.59 -5.07 3.43
C VAL A 5 10.47 -5.75 4.23
N LEU A 6 9.63 -4.99 4.95
CA LEU A 6 8.60 -5.56 5.82
C LEU A 6 7.29 -5.90 5.11
N LEU A 7 6.99 -5.25 3.97
CA LEU A 7 5.66 -5.31 3.35
C LEU A 7 5.65 -5.58 1.85
N ALA A 8 6.78 -5.65 1.13
CA ALA A 8 6.78 -5.77 -0.34
C ALA A 8 5.90 -6.93 -0.86
N ARG A 9 6.04 -8.13 -0.28
CA ARG A 9 5.23 -9.30 -0.69
C ARG A 9 3.76 -9.19 -0.27
N ARG A 10 3.48 -8.43 0.80
CA ARG A 10 2.11 -8.18 1.28
C ARG A 10 1.41 -7.12 0.41
N ALA A 11 2.14 -6.09 0.03
CA ALA A 11 1.70 -5.04 -0.88
C ALA A 11 1.36 -5.58 -2.28
N GLY A 12 2.13 -6.56 -2.77
CA GLY A 12 1.83 -7.25 -4.03
C GLY A 12 0.47 -7.95 -3.99
N ARG A 13 0.18 -8.67 -2.88
CA ARG A 13 -1.11 -9.34 -2.68
C ARG A 13 -2.26 -8.36 -2.57
N TRP A 14 -2.11 -7.27 -1.81
CA TRP A 14 -3.14 -6.23 -1.70
C TRP A 14 -3.49 -5.60 -3.05
N LEU A 15 -2.48 -5.34 -3.89
CA LEU A 15 -2.72 -4.85 -5.25
C LEU A 15 -3.50 -5.88 -6.07
N GLN A 16 -3.12 -7.16 -6.01
CA GLN A 16 -3.79 -8.21 -6.77
C GLN A 16 -5.23 -8.44 -6.31
N GLU A 17 -5.47 -8.43 -5.00
CA GLU A 17 -6.80 -8.45 -4.39
C GLU A 17 -7.66 -7.30 -4.91
N ALA A 18 -7.13 -6.08 -4.90
CA ALA A 18 -7.84 -4.89 -5.37
C ALA A 18 -8.08 -4.89 -6.89
N LEU A 19 -7.22 -5.55 -7.67
CA LEU A 19 -7.38 -5.71 -9.12
C LEU A 19 -8.24 -6.92 -9.52
N GLY A 20 -8.61 -7.80 -8.59
CA GLY A 20 -9.35 -9.03 -8.90
C GLY A 20 -8.55 -10.03 -9.75
N VAL A 21 -7.21 -10.02 -9.65
CA VAL A 21 -6.34 -10.95 -10.38
C VAL A 21 -5.81 -12.05 -9.45
N ALA A 22 -5.10 -13.04 -10.00
CA ALA A 22 -4.48 -14.10 -9.20
C ALA A 22 -3.53 -13.52 -8.13
N ILE A 23 -3.69 -13.99 -6.88
CA ILE A 23 -3.02 -13.44 -5.69
C ILE A 23 -1.78 -14.31 -5.35
N ASP A 24 -0.71 -14.18 -6.13
CA ASP A 24 0.57 -14.88 -5.89
C ASP A 24 1.60 -14.01 -5.13
N GLY A 25 1.32 -12.72 -4.99
CA GLY A 25 2.19 -11.71 -4.38
C GLY A 25 3.31 -11.20 -5.30
N VAL A 26 3.32 -11.61 -6.57
CA VAL A 26 4.32 -11.23 -7.58
C VAL A 26 3.70 -10.26 -8.58
N ILE A 27 4.27 -9.06 -8.68
CA ILE A 27 3.82 -8.08 -9.68
C ILE A 27 4.43 -8.41 -11.04
N GLY A 28 3.70 -9.23 -11.80
CA GLY A 28 4.03 -9.61 -13.17
C GLY A 28 3.27 -8.79 -14.24
N PRO A 29 3.47 -9.11 -15.53
CA PRO A 29 2.83 -8.40 -16.64
C PRO A 29 1.30 -8.32 -16.54
N ARG A 30 0.65 -9.38 -16.02
CA ARG A 30 -0.81 -9.40 -15.80
C ARG A 30 -1.28 -8.38 -14.77
N SER A 31 -0.60 -8.31 -13.61
CA SER A 31 -0.90 -7.32 -12.57
C SER A 31 -0.70 -5.90 -13.10
N ILE A 32 0.35 -5.67 -13.90
CA ILE A 32 0.63 -4.37 -14.52
C ILE A 32 -0.45 -4.00 -15.54
N ALA A 33 -0.85 -4.94 -16.40
CA ALA A 33 -1.90 -4.71 -17.39
C ALA A 33 -3.25 -4.39 -16.71
N ALA A 34 -3.63 -5.14 -15.68
CA ALA A 34 -4.83 -4.88 -14.90
C ALA A 34 -4.78 -3.53 -14.19
N ALA A 35 -3.63 -3.15 -13.61
CA ALA A 35 -3.45 -1.84 -12.98
C ALA A 35 -3.60 -0.69 -13.99
N LYS A 36 -3.05 -0.84 -15.20
CA LYS A 36 -3.17 0.16 -16.27
C LYS A 36 -4.60 0.28 -16.82
N ALA A 37 -5.34 -0.82 -16.85
CA ALA A 37 -6.73 -0.84 -17.31
C ALA A 37 -7.74 -0.42 -16.24
N HIS A 38 -7.31 -0.21 -14.98
CA HIS A 38 -8.20 0.14 -13.88
C HIS A 38 -8.81 1.53 -14.10
N ALA A 39 -10.13 1.65 -14.00
CA ALA A 39 -10.86 2.90 -14.28
C ALA A 39 -10.48 4.07 -13.37
N ASN A 40 -9.99 3.78 -12.16
CA ASN A 40 -9.54 4.79 -11.20
C ASN A 40 -8.20 4.37 -10.55
N PRO A 41 -7.05 4.58 -11.22
CA PRO A 41 -5.75 4.16 -10.70
C PRO A 41 -5.30 4.96 -9.47
N HIS A 42 -5.68 6.24 -9.38
CA HIS A 42 -5.38 7.10 -8.22
C HIS A 42 -6.17 6.68 -6.97
N GLY A 43 -7.45 6.36 -7.13
CA GLY A 43 -8.29 5.80 -6.06
C GLY A 43 -7.77 4.43 -5.58
N LEU A 44 -7.37 3.57 -6.51
CA LEU A 44 -6.72 2.28 -6.20
C LEU A 44 -5.44 2.48 -5.37
N ALA A 45 -4.56 3.40 -5.80
CA ALA A 45 -3.34 3.71 -5.07
C ALA A 45 -3.64 4.30 -3.67
N GLY A 46 -4.64 5.17 -3.55
CA GLY A 46 -5.12 5.69 -2.27
C GLY A 46 -5.56 4.58 -1.30
N ALA A 47 -6.36 3.63 -1.79
CA ALA A 47 -6.80 2.47 -1.00
C ALA A 47 -5.63 1.60 -0.52
N LEU A 48 -4.62 1.39 -1.36
CA LEU A 48 -3.42 0.62 -0.98
C LEU A 48 -2.56 1.34 0.08
N ILE A 49 -2.49 2.66 0.05
CA ILE A 49 -1.80 3.46 1.06
C ILE A 49 -2.53 3.36 2.40
N TRP A 50 -3.86 3.40 2.38
CA TRP A 50 -4.67 3.18 3.59
C TRP A 50 -4.44 1.78 4.17
N ARG A 51 -4.46 0.75 3.31
CA ARG A 51 -4.18 -0.64 3.73
C ARG A 51 -2.79 -0.80 4.35
N ARG A 52 -1.79 -0.07 3.83
CA ARG A 52 -0.46 0.00 4.45
C ARG A 52 -0.51 0.65 5.83
N MET A 53 -1.30 1.69 6.02
CA MET A 53 -1.44 2.38 7.31
C MET A 53 -2.13 1.49 8.36
N GLU A 54 -3.17 0.74 7.97
CA GLU A 54 -3.79 -0.29 8.80
C GLU A 54 -2.78 -1.35 9.25
N ALA A 55 -1.97 -1.87 8.32
CA ALA A 55 -0.94 -2.87 8.65
C ALA A 55 0.13 -2.34 9.63
N HIS A 56 0.42 -1.04 9.61
CA HIS A 56 1.27 -0.41 10.62
C HIS A 56 0.59 -0.38 11.99
N ALA A 57 -0.71 -0.06 12.05
CA ALA A 57 -1.48 -0.06 13.29
C ALA A 57 -1.60 -1.47 13.89
N GLU A 58 -1.93 -2.48 13.07
CA GLU A 58 -1.94 -3.90 13.47
C GLU A 58 -0.60 -4.34 14.04
N ARG A 59 0.50 -3.88 13.43
CA ARG A 59 1.85 -4.21 13.88
C ARG A 59 2.17 -3.60 15.24
N VAL A 60 1.76 -2.35 15.49
CA VAL A 60 1.92 -1.71 16.81
C VAL A 60 1.02 -2.39 17.84
N ALA A 61 -0.21 -2.76 17.48
CA ALA A 61 -1.10 -3.51 18.37
C ALA A 61 -0.47 -4.86 18.80
N ALA A 62 0.19 -5.56 17.87
CA ALA A 62 0.90 -6.81 18.16
C ALA A 62 2.25 -6.60 18.89
N LYS A 63 2.91 -5.46 18.68
CA LYS A 63 4.24 -5.11 19.23
C LYS A 63 4.28 -3.63 19.64
N PRO A 64 3.78 -3.30 20.85
CA PRO A 64 3.62 -1.90 21.28
C PRO A 64 4.90 -1.08 21.34
N ASP A 65 6.06 -1.74 21.51
CA ASP A 65 7.39 -1.13 21.45
C ASP A 65 7.68 -0.44 20.11
N GLN A 66 6.97 -0.84 19.04
CA GLN A 66 7.10 -0.23 17.72
C GLN A 66 6.34 1.08 17.56
N ALA A 67 5.57 1.51 18.57
CA ALA A 67 4.85 2.78 18.55
C ALA A 67 5.78 3.98 18.29
N VAL A 68 7.06 3.90 18.67
CA VAL A 68 8.07 4.95 18.38
C VAL A 68 8.22 5.26 16.89
N PHE A 69 7.83 4.34 16.01
CA PHE A 69 7.91 4.51 14.56
C PHE A 69 6.60 5.00 13.92
N ILE A 70 5.47 4.99 14.65
CA ILE A 70 4.15 5.20 14.07
C ILE A 70 4.02 6.57 13.41
N THR A 71 4.56 7.61 14.07
CA THR A 71 4.56 8.98 13.54
C THR A 71 5.28 9.06 12.20
N GLY A 72 6.43 8.38 12.07
CA GLY A 72 7.20 8.34 10.83
C GLY A 72 6.48 7.58 9.72
N TRP A 73 5.82 6.46 10.05
CA TRP A 73 5.04 5.66 9.11
C TRP A 73 3.82 6.43 8.58
N THR A 74 3.06 7.06 9.48
CA THR A 74 1.88 7.85 9.14
C THR A 74 2.25 9.06 8.27
N ARG A 75 3.32 9.80 8.61
CA ARG A 75 3.76 10.95 7.78
C ARG A 75 4.12 10.54 6.36
N ARG A 76 4.81 9.41 6.17
CA ARG A 76 5.15 8.90 4.83
C ARG A 76 3.92 8.44 4.06
N CYS A 77 2.97 7.76 4.71
CA CYS A 77 1.72 7.36 4.07
C CYS A 77 0.87 8.58 3.69
N ALA A 78 0.76 9.58 4.56
CA ALA A 78 0.05 10.82 4.28
C ALA A 78 0.68 11.61 3.13
N ALA A 79 2.01 11.75 3.09
CA ALA A 79 2.72 12.42 2.00
C ALA A 79 2.50 11.69 0.66
N LEU A 80 2.57 10.36 0.65
CA LEU A 80 2.33 9.57 -0.55
C LEU A 80 0.86 9.65 -0.99
N PHE A 81 -0.09 9.64 -0.06
CA PHE A 81 -1.51 9.81 -0.36
C PHE A 81 -1.77 11.16 -1.02
N ALA A 82 -1.27 12.24 -0.41
CA ALA A 82 -1.38 13.58 -0.97
C ALA A 82 -0.79 13.67 -2.38
N PHE A 83 0.42 13.12 -2.59
CA PHE A 83 1.04 13.07 -3.91
C PHE A 83 0.15 12.36 -4.95
N VAL A 84 -0.37 11.18 -4.62
CA VAL A 84 -1.23 10.41 -5.53
C VAL A 84 -2.53 11.15 -5.87
N GLN A 85 -3.10 11.92 -4.92
CA GLN A 85 -4.31 12.70 -5.17
C GLN A 85 -4.04 13.98 -5.98
N VAL A 86 -2.90 14.64 -5.77
CA VAL A 86 -2.54 15.87 -6.49
C VAL A 86 -2.29 15.60 -7.98
N VAL A 87 -1.70 14.45 -8.33
CA VAL A 87 -1.46 14.06 -9.74
C VAL A 87 -2.75 13.70 -10.50
N ASN A 88 -3.92 13.73 -9.84
CA ASN A 88 -5.23 13.46 -10.44
C ASN A 88 -5.93 14.73 -11.01
N HIS A 89 -5.26 15.90 -10.97
CA HIS A 89 -5.75 17.19 -11.46
C HIS A 89 -4.89 17.75 -12.59
#